data_AF-A0A1Y0IKC2-F1
#
_entry.id   AF-A0A1Y0IKC2-F1
#
_cell.length_a   1.000
_cell.length_b   1.000
_cell.length_c   1.000
_cell.angle_alpha   90.00
_cell.angle_beta   90.00
_cell.angle_gamma   90.00
#
_symmetry.space_group_name_H-M   'P 1'
#
loop_
_entity.id
_entity.type
_entity.pdbx_description
1 polymer ?
#
loop_
_entity_poly.entity_id
_entity_poly.type
_entity_poly.pdbx_seq_one_letter_code
_entity_poly.pdbx_strand_id
1 'polypeptide(L)'
;MKLTKRLGLFLALAFLVTACGSAEESQQQGDGLPEQVMQLPEQETPHKEAEQTGQEPEKQPADQKEDDTKSNEQDTAKEPGQQKAAESNAGKPNAQPGTNPAAPAKAPSSNGKTGSGTGSGSGSGSGTSGAAKPSQPATPPKQSPTGSFNMFVTHNFGGASVFNQNTPYYKGDSLMDVMHDNLEVTTKYGGGFVNSINGVASGYTDKSIFTRKKRDWFYFVNGAVAGVGADAYSPQNGDSVWWDYHDWSGSGSNTPSVVGSYPHPFTVGYNGARPGTVIYYSGKHADDANRLASALRGLGAGNVRTSEYSNQNLIENNTNVILLGTWPELQPESSVQDLFSSPTRTGIYATVEDGAVQLLDYTGDESGQSGQALIAATGTGNGDTTPTWLLIGVDEPALDAAVNTLVSSSGKLRGKIGVVLSNGAAVGVPVAP
;
A
#
# COMPACT_ATOMS: atom_id res chain seq x y z
N MET A 1 33.34 46.75 39.82
CA MET A 1 34.16 47.96 39.68
C MET A 1 33.86 48.55 38.29
N LYS A 2 33.22 49.75 38.25
CA LYS A 2 32.77 50.56 37.07
C LYS A 2 31.72 49.89 36.13
N LEU A 3 30.45 50.27 36.00
CA LEU A 3 29.63 51.51 36.10
C LEU A 3 29.50 52.31 34.78
N THR A 4 28.40 52.10 34.06
CA THR A 4 27.73 52.99 33.07
C THR A 4 26.22 52.62 33.12
N LYS A 5 25.29 53.35 33.78
CA LYS A 5 24.59 54.62 33.41
C LYS A 5 24.22 54.66 31.92
N ARG A 6 22.98 54.91 31.47
CA ARG A 6 21.76 55.58 32.01
C ARG A 6 20.57 55.29 31.06
N LEU A 7 19.34 55.13 31.58
CA LEU A 7 18.18 56.05 31.45
C LEU A 7 17.60 56.12 30.01
N GLY A 8 16.34 55.83 29.66
CA GLY A 8 15.05 55.71 30.34
C GLY A 8 13.99 56.33 29.42
N LEU A 9 12.75 55.82 29.35
CA LEU A 9 11.48 56.57 29.40
C LEU A 9 10.27 55.68 29.02
N PHE A 10 9.30 55.65 29.92
CA PHE A 10 7.95 55.11 29.77
C PHE A 10 7.11 55.98 28.82
N LEU A 11 6.21 55.37 28.03
CA LEU A 11 4.89 55.95 27.80
C LEU A 11 3.87 54.86 27.47
N ALA A 12 2.89 54.72 28.36
CA ALA A 12 1.65 54.00 28.12
C ALA A 12 0.63 54.97 27.51
N LEU A 13 -0.15 54.53 26.53
CA LEU A 13 -1.38 55.21 26.15
C LEU A 13 -2.45 54.18 25.81
N ALA A 14 -3.46 54.12 26.68
CA ALA A 14 -4.72 53.44 26.47
C ALA A 14 -5.69 54.40 25.75
N PHE A 15 -6.45 53.88 24.79
CA PHE A 15 -7.72 54.49 24.39
C PHE A 15 -8.79 53.41 24.27
N LEU A 16 -9.73 53.47 25.20
CA LEU A 16 -11.06 52.89 25.13
C LEU A 16 -11.97 53.89 24.41
N VAL A 17 -12.69 53.45 23.37
CA VAL A 17 -13.99 54.03 23.00
C VAL A 17 -14.92 52.90 22.55
N THR A 18 -15.96 52.68 23.34
CA THR A 18 -17.19 51.94 23.01
C THR A 18 -18.18 52.87 22.31
N ALA A 19 -18.87 52.40 21.26
CA ALA A 19 -20.32 52.62 21.06
C ALA A 19 -20.88 51.92 19.80
N CYS A 20 -21.94 51.12 20.04
CA CYS A 20 -23.16 50.83 19.28
C CYS A 20 -23.29 51.04 17.75
N GLY A 21 -24.00 50.09 17.12
CA GLY A 21 -24.79 50.26 15.88
C GLY A 21 -24.56 49.11 14.91
N SER A 22 -25.40 48.06 14.94
CA SER A 22 -26.59 47.86 14.09
C SER A 22 -26.26 47.33 12.69
N ALA A 23 -26.98 46.26 12.34
CA ALA A 23 -26.85 45.45 11.15
C ALA A 23 -27.05 46.23 9.84
N GLU A 24 -26.30 45.84 8.81
CA GLU A 24 -26.74 45.95 7.43
C GLU A 24 -26.23 44.74 6.63
N GLU A 25 -27.19 44.10 6.00
CA GLU A 25 -27.10 42.99 5.05
C GLU A 25 -26.75 43.59 3.68
N SER A 26 -25.69 43.12 3.03
CA SER A 26 -25.46 43.41 1.62
C SER A 26 -24.93 42.17 0.90
N GLN A 27 -25.80 41.62 0.06
CA GLN A 27 -25.49 40.65 -0.99
C GLN A 27 -24.55 41.26 -2.04
N GLN A 28 -23.54 40.50 -2.46
CA GLN A 28 -22.87 40.55 -3.76
C GLN A 28 -22.29 39.15 -3.97
N GLN A 29 -23.00 38.24 -4.63
CA GLN A 29 -23.01 38.00 -6.09
C GLN A 29 -21.60 37.84 -6.67
N GLY A 30 -21.34 36.60 -7.09
CA GLY A 30 -20.02 36.09 -7.41
C GLY A 30 -19.48 36.52 -8.76
N ASP A 31 -18.14 36.57 -8.78
CA ASP A 31 -17.33 36.56 -9.98
C ASP A 31 -16.44 35.32 -9.94
N GLY A 32 -16.47 34.57 -11.04
CA GLY A 32 -15.75 33.32 -11.24
C GLY A 32 -14.23 33.49 -11.15
N LEU A 33 -13.59 32.54 -10.48
CA LEU A 33 -12.15 32.36 -10.53
C LEU A 33 -11.77 31.79 -11.91
N PRO A 34 -10.71 32.30 -12.57
CA PRO A 34 -10.35 31.87 -13.92
C PRO A 34 -9.81 30.43 -13.94
N GLU A 35 -10.29 29.63 -14.89
CA GLU A 35 -9.70 28.36 -15.29
C GLU A 35 -8.21 28.56 -15.66
N GLN A 36 -7.32 27.96 -14.88
CA GLN A 36 -5.94 27.76 -15.32
C GLN A 36 -5.89 26.51 -16.18
N VAL A 37 -5.94 26.71 -17.50
CA VAL A 37 -5.60 25.70 -18.49
C VAL A 37 -4.09 25.47 -18.42
N MET A 38 -3.67 24.38 -17.77
CA MET A 38 -2.29 23.89 -17.89
C MET A 38 -2.10 23.32 -19.30
N GLN A 39 -1.39 24.06 -20.15
CA GLN A 39 -0.89 23.57 -21.43
C GLN A 39 0.17 22.48 -21.20
N LEU A 40 -0.10 21.28 -21.72
CA LEU A 40 0.91 20.23 -21.89
C LEU A 40 1.97 20.69 -22.91
N PRO A 41 3.26 20.39 -22.70
CA PRO A 41 4.30 20.71 -23.67
C PRO A 41 4.12 19.88 -24.95
N GLU A 42 4.18 20.56 -26.10
CA GLU A 42 4.16 19.99 -27.45
C GLU A 42 5.32 19.00 -27.67
N GLN A 43 5.01 17.91 -28.37
CA GLN A 43 6.00 16.93 -28.81
C GLN A 43 6.78 17.48 -30.01
N GLU A 44 8.10 17.58 -29.89
CA GLU A 44 8.98 17.83 -31.03
C GLU A 44 9.10 16.57 -31.90
N THR A 45 8.67 16.69 -33.16
CA THR A 45 8.93 15.73 -34.24
C THR A 45 10.41 15.72 -34.64
N PRO A 46 11.04 14.54 -34.86
CA PRO A 46 12.42 14.49 -35.34
C PRO A 46 12.49 14.72 -36.86
N HIS A 47 13.33 15.67 -37.26
CA HIS A 47 13.79 15.84 -38.64
C HIS A 47 14.66 14.66 -39.07
N LYS A 48 14.31 14.09 -40.23
CA LYS A 48 15.16 13.21 -41.04
C LYS A 48 16.31 14.02 -41.65
N GLU A 49 17.53 13.51 -41.53
CA GLU A 49 18.53 13.65 -42.58
C GLU A 49 19.32 12.34 -42.69
N ALA A 50 19.54 11.91 -43.93
CA ALA A 50 20.02 10.60 -44.32
C ALA A 50 21.48 10.65 -44.78
N GLU A 51 22.20 9.56 -44.46
CA GLU A 51 23.29 8.89 -45.19
C GLU A 51 24.53 9.66 -45.67
N GLN A 52 25.72 9.14 -45.32
CA GLN A 52 26.56 8.30 -46.23
C GLN A 52 27.87 7.90 -45.51
N THR A 53 28.08 6.60 -45.20
CA THR A 53 28.85 5.55 -45.93
C THR A 53 30.28 5.34 -45.42
N GLY A 54 30.64 4.08 -45.12
CA GLY A 54 32.04 3.66 -44.97
C GLY A 54 32.30 2.38 -44.14
N GLN A 55 32.02 1.22 -44.75
CA GLN A 55 32.66 -0.13 -44.65
C GLN A 55 33.62 -0.44 -43.47
N GLU A 56 33.33 -1.41 -42.57
CA GLU A 56 33.50 -2.90 -42.61
C GLU A 56 34.82 -3.38 -41.91
N PRO A 57 35.00 -4.67 -41.51
CA PRO A 57 34.93 -5.07 -40.09
C PRO A 57 36.17 -5.84 -39.59
N GLU A 58 36.52 -5.77 -38.29
CA GLU A 58 37.48 -6.73 -37.71
C GLU A 58 37.07 -7.26 -36.32
N LYS A 59 36.67 -8.54 -36.36
CA LYS A 59 37.09 -9.70 -35.56
C LYS A 59 37.34 -9.55 -34.04
N GLN A 60 36.58 -10.38 -33.30
CA GLN A 60 36.95 -10.97 -32.00
C GLN A 60 38.36 -11.60 -32.04
N PRO A 61 38.97 -11.77 -30.85
CA PRO A 61 39.17 -13.15 -30.40
C PRO A 61 38.80 -13.40 -28.94
N ALA A 62 38.46 -14.66 -28.69
CA ALA A 62 38.25 -15.29 -27.40
C ALA A 62 39.57 -15.85 -26.82
N ASP A 63 39.55 -15.98 -25.48
CA ASP A 63 40.23 -16.95 -24.62
C ASP A 63 41.66 -17.44 -24.94
N GLN A 64 42.59 -17.14 -24.02
CA GLN A 64 43.62 -18.10 -23.60
C GLN A 64 43.83 -18.06 -22.08
N LYS A 65 43.63 -19.22 -21.46
CA LYS A 65 44.22 -19.64 -20.19
C LYS A 65 45.71 -19.82 -20.38
N GLU A 66 46.51 -19.39 -19.40
CA GLU A 66 47.74 -20.09 -19.01
C GLU A 66 47.97 -19.94 -17.51
N ASP A 67 48.44 -21.04 -16.94
CA ASP A 67 48.60 -21.35 -15.52
C ASP A 67 50.08 -21.25 -15.12
N ASP A 68 50.33 -21.32 -13.81
CA ASP A 68 51.58 -21.75 -13.15
C ASP A 68 52.82 -20.81 -13.07
N THR A 69 53.12 -20.30 -11.86
CA THR A 69 54.13 -20.89 -10.93
C THR A 69 54.70 -19.91 -9.87
N LYS A 70 54.40 -20.22 -8.59
CA LYS A 70 55.17 -20.20 -7.30
C LYS A 70 56.19 -19.09 -6.93
N SER A 71 56.06 -18.61 -5.68
CA SER A 71 57.00 -18.80 -4.52
C SER A 71 56.38 -18.18 -3.24
N ASN A 72 56.04 -18.96 -2.19
CA ASN A 72 56.79 -19.28 -0.93
C ASN A 72 57.15 -18.02 -0.09
N GLU A 73 56.79 -17.87 1.19
CA GLU A 73 57.19 -18.64 2.41
C GLU A 73 56.20 -18.39 3.59
N GLN A 74 55.80 -19.43 4.34
CA GLN A 74 56.05 -19.75 5.78
C GLN A 74 55.53 -18.72 6.83
N ASP A 75 54.87 -19.09 7.94
CA ASP A 75 55.29 -20.12 8.90
C ASP A 75 54.17 -20.56 9.91
N THR A 76 54.23 -21.85 10.29
CA THR A 76 53.87 -22.64 11.51
C THR A 76 52.91 -22.10 12.63
N ALA A 77 52.15 -22.88 13.43
CA ALA A 77 52.32 -24.24 13.97
C ALA A 77 51.04 -24.89 14.61
N LYS A 78 50.91 -26.22 14.45
CA LYS A 78 50.56 -27.31 15.42
C LYS A 78 49.16 -27.56 16.05
N GLU A 79 48.61 -28.70 15.62
CA GLU A 79 47.70 -29.74 16.18
C GLU A 79 48.11 -30.36 17.56
N PRO A 80 47.44 -31.40 18.16
CA PRO A 80 46.35 -32.33 17.70
C PRO A 80 45.19 -32.53 18.75
N GLY A 81 44.10 -33.30 18.61
CA GLY A 81 43.54 -34.25 17.64
C GLY A 81 42.58 -35.22 18.38
N GLN A 82 41.46 -35.66 17.77
CA GLN A 82 40.93 -37.05 17.88
C GLN A 82 39.64 -37.31 17.05
N GLN A 83 39.74 -38.34 16.20
CA GLN A 83 38.78 -39.38 15.79
C GLN A 83 37.68 -39.17 14.71
N LYS A 84 37.98 -39.82 13.56
CA LYS A 84 37.17 -40.53 12.52
C LYS A 84 35.94 -41.31 13.07
N ALA A 85 34.86 -41.66 12.35
CA ALA A 85 34.61 -41.84 10.90
C ALA A 85 33.10 -41.95 10.53
N ALA A 86 32.83 -41.76 9.22
CA ALA A 86 31.75 -42.29 8.34
C ALA A 86 30.30 -41.74 8.53
N GLU A 87 29.49 -41.41 7.52
CA GLU A 87 29.49 -41.72 6.07
C GLU A 87 28.52 -40.77 5.30
N SER A 88 28.87 -40.41 4.05
CA SER A 88 28.07 -40.09 2.83
C SER A 88 26.66 -39.44 2.93
N ASN A 89 26.15 -38.56 2.07
CA ASN A 89 26.47 -38.04 0.75
C ASN A 89 25.53 -36.84 0.53
N ALA A 90 26.01 -35.64 0.14
CA ALA A 90 25.14 -34.49 -0.16
C ALA A 90 25.36 -34.03 -1.61
N GLY A 91 24.43 -34.40 -2.49
CA GLY A 91 24.32 -33.90 -3.85
C GLY A 91 23.39 -32.68 -3.93
N LYS A 92 23.84 -31.64 -4.64
CA LYS A 92 23.09 -30.44 -5.06
C LYS A 92 21.70 -30.77 -5.63
N PRO A 93 20.67 -29.91 -5.42
CA PRO A 93 19.51 -29.87 -6.30
C PRO A 93 19.69 -28.81 -7.40
N ASN A 94 19.65 -29.29 -8.65
CA ASN A 94 19.40 -28.50 -9.84
C ASN A 94 17.88 -28.54 -10.10
N ALA A 95 17.22 -27.39 -10.18
CA ALA A 95 15.77 -27.30 -10.42
C ALA A 95 15.50 -26.96 -11.89
N GLN A 96 14.80 -27.85 -12.60
CA GLN A 96 14.14 -27.56 -13.88
C GLN A 96 12.66 -28.00 -13.78
N PRO A 97 11.70 -27.30 -14.42
CA PRO A 97 10.28 -27.33 -14.06
C PRO A 97 9.52 -28.59 -14.49
N GLY A 98 8.72 -29.13 -13.57
CA GLY A 98 7.86 -30.28 -13.78
C GLY A 98 6.45 -29.89 -14.20
N THR A 99 6.06 -30.47 -15.33
CA THR A 99 4.77 -30.55 -16.03
C THR A 99 3.50 -30.73 -15.18
N ASN A 100 2.44 -30.06 -15.63
CA ASN A 100 1.04 -30.06 -15.19
C ASN A 100 0.33 -31.41 -15.47
N PRO A 101 -0.48 -31.97 -14.54
CA PRO A 101 -1.42 -33.05 -14.87
C PRO A 101 -2.84 -32.57 -15.14
N ALA A 102 -3.44 -33.18 -16.17
CA ALA A 102 -4.75 -32.91 -16.74
C ALA A 102 -5.96 -33.22 -15.84
N ALA A 103 -7.06 -32.50 -16.12
CA ALA A 103 -8.40 -32.67 -15.58
C ALA A 103 -9.07 -34.00 -15.98
N PRO A 104 -9.98 -34.56 -15.17
CA PRO A 104 -10.84 -35.65 -15.61
C PRO A 104 -12.19 -35.17 -16.15
N ALA A 105 -12.59 -35.81 -17.25
CA ALA A 105 -13.80 -35.60 -18.01
C ALA A 105 -15.06 -36.24 -17.38
N LYS A 106 -16.21 -35.71 -17.80
CA LYS A 106 -17.59 -36.16 -17.50
C LYS A 106 -17.85 -37.61 -17.94
N ALA A 107 -18.66 -38.31 -17.14
CA ALA A 107 -19.35 -39.55 -17.52
C ALA A 107 -20.87 -39.31 -17.70
N PRO A 108 -21.57 -40.08 -18.56
CA PRO A 108 -22.97 -39.86 -18.93
C PRO A 108 -23.97 -40.67 -18.07
N SER A 109 -25.21 -40.17 -18.01
CA SER A 109 -26.35 -40.78 -17.31
C SER A 109 -27.01 -41.93 -18.09
N SER A 110 -27.49 -42.94 -17.37
CA SER A 110 -28.32 -44.03 -17.88
C SER A 110 -29.81 -43.88 -17.48
N ASN A 111 -30.70 -44.34 -18.38
CA ASN A 111 -32.08 -44.88 -18.28
C ASN A 111 -33.02 -44.40 -17.14
N GLY A 112 -34.33 -44.21 -17.32
CA GLY A 112 -35.27 -44.53 -18.39
C GLY A 112 -36.68 -44.77 -17.81
N LYS A 113 -37.71 -44.40 -18.61
CA LYS A 113 -39.06 -44.99 -18.71
C LYS A 113 -40.19 -44.74 -17.66
N THR A 114 -41.22 -44.05 -18.16
CA THR A 114 -42.69 -44.28 -18.11
C THR A 114 -43.47 -44.40 -16.79
N GLY A 115 -44.49 -43.54 -16.67
CA GLY A 115 -45.70 -43.75 -15.86
C GLY A 115 -46.75 -42.67 -16.14
N SER A 116 -47.94 -43.11 -16.55
CA SER A 116 -49.08 -42.35 -17.09
C SER A 116 -50.11 -41.96 -16.02
N GLY A 117 -50.94 -40.94 -16.30
CA GLY A 117 -52.33 -40.84 -15.82
C GLY A 117 -52.60 -39.72 -14.81
N THR A 118 -53.09 -38.55 -15.25
CA THR A 118 -54.52 -38.13 -15.32
C THR A 118 -55.11 -37.60 -14.00
N GLY A 119 -55.51 -36.34 -14.02
CA GLY A 119 -56.36 -35.69 -13.02
C GLY A 119 -56.73 -34.26 -13.43
N SER A 120 -57.82 -34.14 -14.19
CA SER A 120 -58.41 -32.89 -14.73
C SER A 120 -59.23 -32.10 -13.72
N GLY A 121 -59.35 -30.79 -13.98
CA GLY A 121 -60.38 -29.87 -13.48
C GLY A 121 -59.75 -28.50 -13.17
N SER A 122 -60.20 -27.35 -13.64
CA SER A 122 -61.45 -26.91 -14.25
C SER A 122 -61.21 -25.50 -14.82
N GLY A 123 -62.02 -25.03 -15.79
CA GLY A 123 -62.20 -23.59 -16.03
C GLY A 123 -62.15 -23.14 -17.48
N SER A 124 -63.30 -23.23 -18.14
CA SER A 124 -63.62 -22.65 -19.45
C SER A 124 -63.71 -21.12 -19.40
N GLY A 125 -63.25 -20.42 -20.45
CA GLY A 125 -63.36 -18.95 -20.54
C GLY A 125 -62.88 -18.37 -21.87
N SER A 126 -63.79 -18.36 -22.84
CA SER A 126 -63.78 -17.77 -24.18
C SER A 126 -63.03 -16.43 -24.38
N GLY A 127 -62.19 -16.40 -25.42
CA GLY A 127 -62.20 -15.39 -26.49
C GLY A 127 -61.63 -14.01 -26.20
N THR A 128 -60.53 -13.66 -26.86
CA THR A 128 -60.43 -12.52 -27.81
C THR A 128 -59.06 -12.56 -28.49
N SER A 129 -59.06 -12.65 -29.82
CA SER A 129 -57.91 -12.54 -30.70
C SER A 129 -57.36 -11.11 -30.69
N GLY A 130 -56.29 -10.86 -29.95
CA GLY A 130 -55.45 -9.67 -30.06
C GLY A 130 -54.15 -10.04 -30.78
N ALA A 131 -53.84 -9.36 -31.88
CA ALA A 131 -52.64 -9.55 -32.66
C ALA A 131 -51.37 -9.44 -31.78
N ALA A 132 -50.58 -10.51 -31.71
CA ALA A 132 -49.31 -10.51 -31.01
C ALA A 132 -48.31 -9.63 -31.77
N LYS A 133 -47.94 -8.51 -31.13
CA LYS A 133 -46.78 -7.69 -31.49
C LYS A 133 -45.53 -8.59 -31.46
N PRO A 134 -44.59 -8.50 -32.42
CA PRO A 134 -43.38 -9.30 -32.36
C PRO A 134 -42.63 -8.99 -31.07
N SER A 135 -42.45 -10.03 -30.26
CA SER A 135 -41.65 -9.96 -29.04
C SER A 135 -40.23 -9.60 -29.42
N GLN A 136 -39.83 -8.37 -29.07
CA GLN A 136 -38.44 -7.93 -29.10
C GLN A 136 -37.58 -8.98 -28.37
N PRO A 137 -36.41 -9.39 -28.90
CA PRO A 137 -35.52 -10.28 -28.18
C PRO A 137 -35.28 -9.71 -26.80
N ALA A 138 -35.62 -10.47 -25.75
CA ALA A 138 -35.30 -10.10 -24.39
C ALA A 138 -33.79 -9.87 -24.32
N THR A 139 -33.39 -8.65 -23.97
CA THR A 139 -32.00 -8.35 -23.63
C THR A 139 -31.55 -9.41 -22.62
N PRO A 140 -30.41 -10.10 -22.83
CA PRO A 140 -29.90 -11.04 -21.86
C PRO A 140 -29.91 -10.37 -20.49
N PRO A 141 -30.38 -11.04 -19.42
CA PRO A 141 -30.39 -10.42 -18.10
C PRO A 141 -28.98 -9.96 -17.78
N LYS A 142 -28.81 -8.65 -17.50
CA LYS A 142 -27.56 -8.10 -16.97
C LYS A 142 -27.19 -8.97 -15.78
N GLN A 143 -26.04 -9.64 -15.85
CA GLN A 143 -25.54 -10.41 -14.73
C GLN A 143 -25.51 -9.51 -13.50
N SER A 144 -25.95 -10.01 -12.36
CA SER A 144 -25.83 -9.28 -11.11
C SER A 144 -24.38 -9.36 -10.63
N PRO A 145 -23.77 -8.28 -10.13
CA PRO A 145 -22.44 -8.32 -9.55
C PRO A 145 -22.35 -9.37 -8.43
N THR A 146 -21.20 -10.03 -8.33
CA THR A 146 -20.88 -10.94 -7.21
C THR A 146 -20.68 -10.14 -5.93
N GLY A 147 -20.09 -8.95 -6.04
CA GLY A 147 -19.87 -8.03 -4.93
C GLY A 147 -19.32 -6.70 -5.44
N SER A 148 -18.83 -5.88 -4.52
CA SER A 148 -18.10 -4.65 -4.84
C SER A 148 -16.96 -4.41 -3.85
N PHE A 149 -15.96 -3.67 -4.28
CA PHE A 149 -14.83 -3.24 -3.46
C PHE A 149 -14.46 -1.79 -3.75
N ASN A 150 -13.77 -1.13 -2.82
CA ASN A 150 -13.27 0.22 -3.05
C ASN A 150 -11.97 0.16 -3.82
N MET A 151 -11.93 0.72 -5.02
CA MET A 151 -10.72 0.89 -5.81
C MET A 151 -10.35 2.36 -5.90
N PHE A 152 -9.10 2.69 -5.58
CA PHE A 152 -8.58 4.03 -5.79
C PHE A 152 -7.17 4.00 -6.36
N VAL A 153 -6.91 4.98 -7.23
CA VAL A 153 -5.65 5.15 -7.97
C VAL A 153 -5.13 6.53 -7.66
N THR A 154 -3.84 6.61 -7.32
CA THR A 154 -3.18 7.86 -6.95
C THR A 154 -1.79 7.96 -7.55
N HIS A 155 -1.21 9.15 -7.48
CA HIS A 155 0.21 9.39 -7.71
C HIS A 155 0.86 9.97 -6.45
N ASN A 156 2.17 9.86 -6.38
CA ASN A 156 3.03 10.49 -5.39
C ASN A 156 2.62 10.12 -3.96
N PHE A 157 2.58 8.82 -3.66
CA PHE A 157 2.28 8.31 -2.31
C PHE A 157 0.90 8.74 -1.81
N GLY A 158 -0.07 8.80 -2.72
CA GLY A 158 -1.43 9.28 -2.44
C GLY A 158 -1.62 10.79 -2.42
N GLY A 159 -0.59 11.56 -2.80
CA GLY A 159 -0.65 13.02 -2.88
C GLY A 159 -1.62 13.55 -3.95
N ALA A 160 -1.88 12.79 -5.01
CA ALA A 160 -2.84 13.16 -6.05
C ALA A 160 -3.77 12.00 -6.40
N SER A 161 -5.09 12.21 -6.34
CA SER A 161 -6.09 11.19 -6.70
C SER A 161 -6.45 11.24 -8.17
N VAL A 162 -6.46 10.07 -8.81
CA VAL A 162 -6.78 9.86 -10.24
C VAL A 162 -8.12 9.14 -10.40
N PHE A 163 -8.38 8.14 -9.57
CA PHE A 163 -9.61 7.36 -9.57
C PHE A 163 -9.98 6.98 -8.15
N ASN A 164 -11.28 6.93 -7.85
CA ASN A 164 -11.79 6.53 -6.55
C ASN A 164 -13.27 6.15 -6.66
N GLN A 165 -13.57 4.86 -6.72
CA GLN A 165 -14.93 4.36 -6.80
C GLN A 165 -15.11 3.06 -6.02
N ASN A 166 -16.35 2.79 -5.62
CA ASN A 166 -16.77 1.46 -5.24
C ASN A 166 -17.12 0.70 -6.53
N THR A 167 -16.27 -0.25 -6.90
CA THR A 167 -16.31 -0.93 -8.19
C THR A 167 -16.96 -2.31 -8.04
N PRO A 168 -17.99 -2.63 -8.84
CA PRO A 168 -18.56 -3.97 -8.85
C PRO A 168 -17.60 -4.96 -9.52
N TYR A 169 -17.66 -6.23 -9.12
CA TYR A 169 -16.98 -7.32 -9.80
C TYR A 169 -17.93 -8.51 -9.98
N TYR A 170 -17.68 -9.31 -11.01
CA TYR A 170 -18.45 -10.49 -11.38
C TYR A 170 -17.67 -11.77 -11.08
N LYS A 171 -18.37 -12.89 -11.15
CA LYS A 171 -17.80 -14.19 -10.77
C LYS A 171 -16.76 -14.60 -11.80
N GLY A 172 -15.52 -14.76 -11.34
CA GLY A 172 -14.40 -15.18 -12.18
C GLY A 172 -13.51 -14.02 -12.62
N ASP A 173 -13.90 -12.77 -12.34
CA ASP A 173 -13.07 -11.61 -12.63
C ASP A 173 -11.79 -11.63 -11.80
N SER A 174 -10.68 -11.35 -12.46
CA SER A 174 -9.46 -10.87 -11.82
C SER A 174 -9.55 -9.37 -11.54
N LEU A 175 -8.66 -8.84 -10.69
CA LEU A 175 -8.54 -7.41 -10.50
C LEU A 175 -8.19 -6.71 -11.82
N MET A 176 -7.39 -7.34 -12.68
CA MET A 176 -7.07 -6.80 -14.00
C MET A 176 -8.31 -6.66 -14.90
N ASP A 177 -9.22 -7.63 -14.89
CA ASP A 177 -10.47 -7.55 -15.66
C ASP A 177 -11.29 -6.35 -15.21
N VAL A 178 -11.45 -6.19 -13.89
CA VAL A 178 -12.14 -5.04 -13.30
C VAL A 178 -11.42 -3.73 -13.64
N MET A 179 -10.09 -3.71 -13.65
CA MET A 179 -9.34 -2.51 -14.04
C MET A 179 -9.57 -2.15 -15.51
N HIS A 180 -9.56 -3.11 -16.44
CA HIS A 180 -9.83 -2.85 -17.86
C HIS A 180 -11.24 -2.30 -18.12
N ASP A 181 -12.22 -2.69 -17.31
CA ASP A 181 -13.59 -2.16 -17.41
C ASP A 181 -13.72 -0.70 -16.94
N ASN A 182 -12.76 -0.20 -16.15
CA ASN A 182 -12.86 1.10 -15.47
C ASN A 182 -11.73 2.08 -15.82
N LEU A 183 -10.61 1.61 -16.35
CA LEU A 183 -9.37 2.34 -16.54
C LEU A 183 -8.70 1.95 -17.86
N GLU A 184 -7.91 2.86 -18.41
CA GLU A 184 -7.03 2.56 -19.55
C GLU A 184 -5.74 1.91 -19.05
N VAL A 185 -5.69 0.58 -19.08
CA VAL A 185 -4.55 -0.19 -18.58
C VAL A 185 -3.74 -0.80 -19.71
N THR A 186 -2.41 -0.68 -19.63
CA THR A 186 -1.50 -1.49 -20.46
C THR A 186 -0.63 -2.37 -19.58
N THR A 187 -0.26 -3.53 -20.09
CA THR A 187 0.51 -4.54 -19.35
C THR A 187 1.79 -4.93 -20.07
N LYS A 188 2.70 -5.58 -19.34
CA LYS A 188 3.95 -6.16 -19.84
C LYS A 188 4.17 -7.57 -19.28
N TYR A 189 5.20 -8.24 -19.79
CA TYR A 189 5.70 -9.53 -19.29
C TYR A 189 4.64 -10.64 -19.17
N GLY A 190 3.74 -10.73 -20.14
CA GLY A 190 2.71 -11.78 -20.16
C GLY A 190 1.39 -11.40 -19.49
N GLY A 191 1.22 -10.14 -19.05
CA GLY A 191 -0.08 -9.59 -18.68
C GLY A 191 -0.19 -9.17 -17.21
N GLY A 192 0.48 -9.86 -16.29
CA GLY A 192 0.33 -9.59 -14.85
C GLY A 192 1.04 -8.33 -14.33
N PHE A 193 1.94 -7.73 -15.12
CA PHE A 193 2.61 -6.49 -14.75
C PHE A 193 1.92 -5.28 -15.38
N VAL A 194 1.32 -4.43 -14.56
CA VAL A 194 0.73 -3.16 -15.00
C VAL A 194 1.84 -2.19 -15.39
N ASN A 195 1.85 -1.78 -16.65
CA ASN A 195 2.83 -0.85 -17.18
C ASN A 195 2.27 0.57 -17.30
N SER A 196 0.96 0.76 -17.47
CA SER A 196 0.35 2.08 -17.39
C SER A 196 -1.08 2.03 -16.90
N ILE A 197 -1.52 3.11 -16.25
CA ILE A 197 -2.92 3.39 -15.93
C ILE A 197 -3.22 4.82 -16.40
N ASN A 198 -4.28 5.00 -17.18
CA ASN A 198 -4.78 6.30 -17.67
C ASN A 198 -3.65 7.19 -18.24
N GLY A 199 -2.84 6.62 -19.14
CA GLY A 199 -1.76 7.32 -19.84
C GLY A 199 -0.45 7.52 -19.06
N VAL A 200 -0.41 7.23 -17.75
CA VAL A 200 0.83 7.32 -16.97
C VAL A 200 1.53 5.97 -16.96
N ALA A 201 2.64 5.88 -17.70
CA ALA A 201 3.43 4.67 -17.85
C ALA A 201 4.56 4.57 -16.82
N SER A 202 5.02 3.34 -16.57
CA SER A 202 6.25 3.03 -15.83
C SER A 202 7.38 3.94 -16.34
N GLY A 203 8.06 4.58 -15.40
CA GLY A 203 9.26 5.35 -15.67
C GLY A 203 10.46 4.45 -15.97
N TYR A 204 10.35 3.15 -15.69
CA TYR A 204 11.46 2.22 -15.70
C TYR A 204 11.39 1.23 -16.87
N THR A 205 10.22 0.63 -17.08
CA THR A 205 9.99 -0.43 -18.08
C THR A 205 10.15 0.08 -19.51
N ASP A 206 10.83 -0.69 -20.36
CA ASP A 206 11.13 -0.36 -21.76
C ASP A 206 11.82 1.00 -21.97
N LYS A 207 12.53 1.51 -20.96
CA LYS A 207 13.34 2.73 -21.05
C LYS A 207 14.82 2.40 -21.13
N SER A 208 15.54 3.18 -21.94
CA SER A 208 17.00 3.12 -21.99
C SER A 208 17.61 3.48 -20.64
N ILE A 209 18.80 2.95 -20.35
CA ILE A 209 19.57 3.25 -19.14
C ILE A 209 19.75 4.76 -18.88
N PHE A 210 19.72 5.58 -19.94
CA PHE A 210 19.88 7.04 -19.85
C PHE A 210 18.58 7.81 -19.57
N THR A 211 17.42 7.16 -19.72
CA THR A 211 16.10 7.81 -19.60
C THR A 211 15.20 7.16 -18.56
N ARG A 212 15.54 5.94 -18.11
CA ARG A 212 14.78 5.22 -17.09
C ARG A 212 14.82 5.99 -15.77
N LYS A 213 13.65 6.09 -15.13
CA LYS A 213 13.45 6.61 -13.78
C LYS A 213 12.86 5.50 -12.94
N LYS A 214 13.27 5.40 -11.67
CA LYS A 214 12.74 4.41 -10.73
C LYS A 214 11.35 4.82 -10.24
N ARG A 215 10.36 4.83 -11.14
CA ARG A 215 8.97 5.10 -10.84
C ARG A 215 8.09 4.07 -11.47
N ASP A 216 7.18 3.49 -10.71
CA ASP A 216 6.28 2.45 -11.20
C ASP A 216 4.95 2.42 -10.45
N TRP A 217 4.04 1.59 -10.94
CA TRP A 217 2.76 1.31 -10.31
C TRP A 217 2.90 0.20 -9.27
N PHE A 218 2.52 0.51 -8.03
CA PHE A 218 2.41 -0.45 -6.95
C PHE A 218 0.95 -0.58 -6.54
N TYR A 219 0.56 -1.75 -6.05
CA TYR A 219 -0.78 -1.91 -5.51
C TYR A 219 -0.83 -2.67 -4.20
N PHE A 220 -1.77 -2.23 -3.38
CA PHE A 220 -2.03 -2.72 -2.05
C PHE A 220 -3.46 -3.25 -1.99
N VAL A 221 -3.64 -4.37 -1.31
CA VAL A 221 -4.96 -4.89 -1.00
C VAL A 221 -5.12 -4.99 0.50
N ASN A 222 -6.15 -4.34 1.03
CA ASN A 222 -6.44 -4.30 2.45
C ASN A 222 -5.21 -3.89 3.29
N GLY A 223 -4.39 -2.99 2.74
CA GLY A 223 -3.20 -2.42 3.37
C GLY A 223 -1.90 -3.19 3.19
N ALA A 224 -1.91 -4.41 2.65
CA ALA A 224 -0.68 -5.14 2.34
C ALA A 224 -0.31 -4.98 0.86
N VAL A 225 0.97 -4.84 0.54
CA VAL A 225 1.43 -4.87 -0.86
C VAL A 225 1.14 -6.26 -1.44
N ALA A 226 0.65 -6.32 -2.68
CA ALA A 226 0.13 -7.57 -3.20
C ALA A 226 1.20 -8.64 -3.47
N GLY A 227 0.87 -9.89 -3.15
CA GLY A 227 1.70 -11.09 -3.36
C GLY A 227 1.71 -11.62 -4.79
N VAL A 228 0.78 -11.18 -5.62
CA VAL A 228 0.53 -11.71 -6.98
C VAL A 228 0.34 -10.57 -7.98
N GLY A 229 0.30 -10.86 -9.28
CA GLY A 229 -0.14 -9.90 -10.29
C GLY A 229 -1.65 -9.63 -10.19
N ALA A 230 -2.09 -8.49 -10.73
CA ALA A 230 -3.52 -8.13 -10.69
C ALA A 230 -4.40 -9.05 -11.56
N ASP A 231 -3.80 -9.75 -12.52
CA ASP A 231 -4.42 -10.82 -13.31
C ASP A 231 -4.67 -12.10 -12.51
N ALA A 232 -3.98 -12.28 -11.38
CA ALA A 232 -4.09 -13.44 -10.51
C ALA A 232 -4.82 -13.15 -9.18
N TYR A 233 -5.09 -11.88 -8.87
CA TYR A 233 -5.86 -11.51 -7.69
C TYR A 233 -7.36 -11.51 -8.01
N SER A 234 -8.15 -12.27 -7.25
CA SER A 234 -9.62 -12.23 -7.34
C SER A 234 -10.19 -11.30 -6.26
N PRO A 235 -10.84 -10.19 -6.64
CA PRO A 235 -11.42 -9.27 -5.67
C PRO A 235 -12.46 -9.94 -4.76
N GLN A 236 -12.49 -9.51 -3.51
CA GLN A 236 -13.49 -9.91 -2.52
C GLN A 236 -14.40 -8.74 -2.16
N ASN A 237 -15.61 -9.06 -1.75
CA ASN A 237 -16.59 -8.06 -1.38
C ASN A 237 -16.11 -7.29 -0.14
N GLY A 238 -16.03 -5.96 -0.27
CA GLY A 238 -15.56 -5.07 0.78
C GLY A 238 -14.04 -4.88 0.81
N ASP A 239 -13.28 -5.37 -0.17
CA ASP A 239 -11.86 -5.06 -0.27
C ASP A 239 -11.61 -3.54 -0.42
N SER A 240 -10.42 -3.13 -0.01
CA SER A 240 -9.81 -1.84 -0.32
C SER A 240 -8.57 -2.09 -1.18
N VAL A 241 -8.67 -1.75 -2.47
CA VAL A 241 -7.59 -1.88 -3.43
C VAL A 241 -7.05 -0.49 -3.77
N TRP A 242 -5.76 -0.29 -3.53
CA TRP A 242 -5.07 0.97 -3.78
C TRP A 242 -3.97 0.76 -4.80
N TRP A 243 -4.02 1.49 -5.92
CA TRP A 243 -2.89 1.67 -6.83
C TRP A 243 -2.22 3.02 -6.60
N ASP A 244 -0.89 3.05 -6.55
CA ASP A 244 -0.13 4.29 -6.49
C ASP A 244 1.06 4.27 -7.45
N TYR A 245 1.22 5.35 -8.21
CA TYR A 245 2.41 5.60 -9.02
C TYR A 245 3.38 6.48 -8.23
N HIS A 246 4.53 5.93 -7.88
CA HIS A 246 5.52 6.68 -7.10
C HIS A 246 6.96 6.25 -7.38
N ASP A 247 7.87 7.04 -6.81
CA ASP A 247 9.31 6.83 -6.92
C ASP A 247 9.82 5.82 -5.88
N TRP A 248 10.62 4.86 -6.34
CA TRP A 248 11.20 3.80 -5.52
C TRP A 248 12.74 3.88 -5.51
N SER A 249 13.32 5.05 -5.77
CA SER A 249 14.78 5.24 -5.85
C SER A 249 15.52 5.10 -4.53
N GLY A 250 14.82 5.20 -3.40
CA GLY A 250 15.35 4.91 -2.07
C GLY A 250 16.04 3.55 -1.99
N SER A 251 17.11 3.48 -1.18
CA SER A 251 17.95 2.28 -1.08
C SER A 251 17.15 1.10 -0.56
N GLY A 252 16.93 0.08 -1.41
CA GLY A 252 16.12 -1.09 -1.05
C GLY A 252 14.63 -0.78 -0.83
N SER A 253 14.10 0.25 -1.48
CA SER A 253 12.70 0.69 -1.33
C SER A 253 11.72 -0.48 -1.41
N ASN A 254 10.97 -0.65 -0.32
CA ASN A 254 9.93 -1.64 -0.12
C ASN A 254 8.88 -1.04 0.81
N THR A 255 7.62 -1.08 0.40
CA THR A 255 6.49 -0.68 1.24
C THR A 255 5.64 -1.92 1.49
N PRO A 256 5.94 -2.72 2.54
CA PRO A 256 5.23 -3.98 2.76
C PRO A 256 3.78 -3.76 3.18
N SER A 257 3.50 -2.68 3.90
CA SER A 257 2.17 -2.38 4.44
C SER A 257 1.94 -0.88 4.51
N VAL A 258 0.67 -0.46 4.49
CA VAL A 258 0.26 0.95 4.43
C VAL A 258 -0.92 1.24 5.35
N VAL A 259 -0.95 2.46 5.90
CA VAL A 259 -2.06 2.92 6.75
C VAL A 259 -3.31 3.32 5.96
N GLY A 260 -3.13 3.55 4.65
CA GLY A 260 -4.13 4.08 3.72
C GLY A 260 -5.39 3.24 3.52
N SER A 261 -5.37 1.98 3.97
CA SER A 261 -6.50 1.06 3.87
C SER A 261 -7.20 0.78 5.20
N TYR A 262 -6.92 1.52 6.28
CA TYR A 262 -7.64 1.34 7.55
C TYR A 262 -9.17 1.34 7.36
N PRO A 263 -9.93 0.43 7.99
CA PRO A 263 -9.52 -0.61 8.95
C PRO A 263 -9.28 -2.00 8.31
N HIS A 264 -9.23 -2.09 6.98
CA HIS A 264 -9.27 -3.34 6.22
C HIS A 264 -8.21 -4.39 6.59
N PRO A 265 -6.96 -4.06 6.98
CA PRO A 265 -6.02 -5.07 7.47
C PRO A 265 -6.55 -5.91 8.64
N PHE A 266 -7.42 -5.31 9.46
CA PHE A 266 -7.91 -5.92 10.70
C PHE A 266 -9.33 -6.49 10.58
N THR A 267 -10.07 -6.10 9.55
CA THR A 267 -11.49 -6.48 9.37
C THR A 267 -11.68 -7.55 8.31
N VAL A 268 -11.05 -7.36 7.13
CA VAL A 268 -11.16 -8.25 5.96
C VAL A 268 -9.84 -9.00 5.74
N GLY A 269 -8.72 -8.28 5.81
CA GLY A 269 -7.36 -8.80 5.64
C GLY A 269 -6.99 -9.20 4.21
N TYR A 270 -5.70 -9.41 3.95
CA TYR A 270 -5.22 -9.80 2.62
C TYR A 270 -5.77 -11.17 2.23
N ASN A 271 -6.41 -11.27 1.06
CA ASN A 271 -7.06 -12.49 0.58
C ASN A 271 -8.09 -13.10 1.57
N GLY A 272 -8.73 -12.25 2.40
CA GLY A 272 -9.70 -12.70 3.40
C GLY A 272 -9.07 -13.35 4.64
N ALA A 273 -7.75 -13.27 4.80
CA ALA A 273 -7.06 -13.78 5.98
C ALA A 273 -7.43 -12.95 7.22
N ARG A 274 -7.93 -13.60 8.27
CA ARG A 274 -8.35 -12.94 9.51
C ARG A 274 -7.68 -13.61 10.72
N PRO A 275 -6.36 -13.46 10.88
CA PRO A 275 -5.63 -14.16 11.94
C PRO A 275 -5.95 -13.65 13.35
N GLY A 276 -6.66 -12.52 13.46
CA GLY A 276 -6.89 -11.80 14.71
C GLY A 276 -5.82 -10.73 14.93
N THR A 277 -6.03 -9.89 15.94
CA THR A 277 -5.19 -8.73 16.22
C THR A 277 -4.76 -8.72 17.68
N VAL A 278 -3.48 -8.43 17.89
CA VAL A 278 -2.89 -8.18 19.20
C VAL A 278 -2.48 -6.73 19.27
N ILE A 279 -3.00 -6.02 20.25
CA ILE A 279 -2.58 -4.65 20.55
C ILE A 279 -1.64 -4.71 21.75
N TYR A 280 -0.36 -4.51 21.49
CA TYR A 280 0.65 -4.33 22.52
C TYR A 280 0.66 -2.87 22.99
N TYR A 281 0.74 -2.66 24.30
CA TYR A 281 0.90 -1.34 24.89
C TYR A 281 2.13 -1.27 25.80
N SER A 282 2.84 -0.14 25.80
CA SER A 282 3.87 0.14 26.81
C SER A 282 3.30 0.87 28.02
N GLY A 283 4.02 0.78 29.15
CA GLY A 283 3.75 1.57 30.35
C GLY A 283 2.30 1.46 30.84
N LYS A 284 1.69 2.62 31.10
CA LYS A 284 0.32 2.72 31.63
C LYS A 284 -0.77 2.81 30.56
N HIS A 285 -0.47 2.50 29.29
CA HIS A 285 -1.36 2.71 28.14
C HIS A 285 -2.36 1.58 27.87
N ALA A 286 -2.73 0.81 28.90
CA ALA A 286 -3.71 -0.26 28.79
C ALA A 286 -5.10 0.24 28.35
N ASP A 287 -5.52 1.41 28.86
CA ASP A 287 -6.81 2.01 28.51
C ASP A 287 -6.87 2.48 27.05
N ASP A 288 -5.76 3.02 26.53
CA ASP A 288 -5.61 3.38 25.12
C ASP A 288 -5.75 2.16 24.21
N ALA A 289 -5.10 1.05 24.56
CA ALA A 289 -5.22 -0.22 23.85
C ALA A 289 -6.64 -0.79 23.91
N ASN A 290 -7.30 -0.74 25.06
CA ASN A 290 -8.67 -1.21 25.22
C ASN A 290 -9.67 -0.36 24.43
N ARG A 291 -9.46 0.95 24.37
CA ARG A 291 -10.25 1.88 23.54
C ARG A 291 -10.10 1.55 22.05
N LEU A 292 -8.87 1.38 21.56
CA LEU A 292 -8.61 0.99 20.18
C LEU A 292 -9.17 -0.40 19.86
N ALA A 293 -9.00 -1.38 20.76
CA ALA A 293 -9.55 -2.71 20.58
C ALA A 293 -11.08 -2.69 20.43
N SER A 294 -11.76 -1.90 21.26
CA SER A 294 -13.21 -1.74 21.19
C SER A 294 -13.67 -1.10 19.88
N ALA A 295 -12.95 -0.07 19.42
CA ALA A 295 -13.23 0.57 18.13
C ALA A 295 -13.05 -0.42 16.96
N LEU A 296 -11.95 -1.18 16.92
CA LEU A 296 -11.71 -2.18 15.88
C LEU A 296 -12.78 -3.26 15.85
N ARG A 297 -13.20 -3.78 17.01
CA ARG A 297 -14.31 -4.74 17.08
C ARG A 297 -15.61 -4.13 16.56
N GLY A 298 -15.88 -2.86 16.89
CA GLY A 298 -17.02 -2.11 16.35
C GLY A 298 -16.99 -1.94 14.83
N LEU A 299 -15.80 -1.89 14.24
CA LEU A 299 -15.59 -1.85 12.78
C LEU A 299 -15.62 -3.25 12.11
N GLY A 300 -15.85 -4.32 12.88
CA GLY A 300 -15.95 -5.70 12.36
C GLY A 300 -14.67 -6.52 12.46
N ALA A 301 -13.64 -6.03 13.15
CA ALA A 301 -12.49 -6.87 13.49
C ALA A 301 -12.92 -7.98 14.45
N GLY A 302 -12.43 -9.19 14.23
CA GLY A 302 -12.79 -10.36 15.02
C GLY A 302 -12.06 -10.41 16.37
N ASN A 303 -11.20 -11.42 16.51
CA ASN A 303 -10.41 -11.64 17.73
C ASN A 303 -9.37 -10.52 17.94
N VAL A 304 -9.76 -9.46 18.64
CA VAL A 304 -8.85 -8.37 19.06
C VAL A 304 -8.56 -8.52 20.54
N ARG A 305 -7.29 -8.66 20.92
CA ARG A 305 -6.82 -8.75 22.30
C ARG A 305 -5.76 -7.70 22.60
N THR A 306 -5.63 -7.33 23.87
CA THR A 306 -4.61 -6.40 24.36
C THR A 306 -3.60 -7.13 25.23
N SER A 307 -2.36 -6.67 25.26
CA SER A 307 -1.30 -7.22 26.11
C SER A 307 -0.26 -6.15 26.40
N GLU A 308 0.38 -6.22 27.56
CA GLU A 308 1.57 -5.40 27.82
C GLU A 308 2.70 -5.82 26.87
N TYR A 309 3.46 -4.83 26.40
CA TYR A 309 4.61 -5.01 25.56
C TYR A 309 5.84 -5.39 26.41
N SER A 310 6.60 -6.37 25.94
CA SER A 310 7.80 -6.88 26.60
C SER A 310 8.79 -7.38 25.56
N ASN A 311 9.11 -6.53 24.59
CA ASN A 311 10.05 -6.80 23.50
C ASN A 311 9.67 -8.02 22.62
N GLN A 312 8.37 -8.25 22.39
CA GLN A 312 7.94 -9.31 21.47
C GLN A 312 8.47 -9.04 20.05
N ASN A 313 8.62 -10.10 19.25
CA ASN A 313 8.92 -9.93 17.83
C ASN A 313 7.80 -9.12 17.16
N LEU A 314 8.18 -8.10 16.38
CA LEU A 314 7.28 -7.20 15.68
C LEU A 314 7.20 -7.50 14.18
N ILE A 315 7.90 -8.51 13.69
CA ILE A 315 7.82 -9.01 12.31
C ILE A 315 7.57 -10.52 12.33
N GLU A 316 7.16 -11.11 11.20
CA GLU A 316 6.92 -12.57 11.11
C GLU A 316 5.90 -13.08 12.14
N ASN A 317 4.86 -12.28 12.37
CA ASN A 317 3.82 -12.59 13.34
C ASN A 317 2.87 -13.68 12.82
N ASN A 318 2.13 -14.29 13.74
CA ASN A 318 1.00 -15.18 13.41
C ASN A 318 -0.36 -14.49 13.54
N THR A 319 -0.36 -13.20 13.87
CA THR A 319 -1.52 -12.32 14.07
C THR A 319 -1.17 -10.94 13.56
N ASN A 320 -2.19 -10.13 13.28
CA ASN A 320 -1.96 -8.69 13.10
C ASN A 320 -1.43 -8.11 14.42
N VAL A 321 -0.45 -7.22 14.35
CA VAL A 321 0.10 -6.54 15.53
C VAL A 321 -0.16 -5.03 15.43
N ILE A 322 -0.55 -4.44 16.56
CA ILE A 322 -0.51 -2.99 16.76
C ILE A 322 0.31 -2.74 18.02
N LEU A 323 1.43 -2.05 17.91
CA LEU A 323 2.20 -1.57 19.05
C LEU A 323 1.86 -0.10 19.30
N LEU A 324 1.45 0.24 20.51
CA LEU A 324 1.21 1.62 20.92
C LEU A 324 1.98 1.99 22.19
N GLY A 325 2.48 3.21 22.25
CA GLY A 325 3.31 3.65 23.35
C GLY A 325 3.95 5.01 23.13
N THR A 326 4.56 5.56 24.17
CA THR A 326 5.38 6.77 24.00
C THR A 326 6.79 6.40 23.55
N TRP A 327 7.45 7.27 22.79
CA TRP A 327 8.80 7.03 22.32
C TRP A 327 9.80 6.77 23.46
N PRO A 328 9.80 7.52 24.59
CA PRO A 328 10.69 7.22 25.71
C PRO A 328 10.54 5.80 26.29
N GLU A 329 9.34 5.21 26.20
CA GLU A 329 9.07 3.85 26.68
C GLU A 329 9.47 2.78 25.65
N LEU A 330 9.33 3.06 24.36
CA LEU A 330 9.56 2.10 23.28
C LEU A 330 10.99 2.15 22.73
N GLN A 331 11.67 3.29 22.82
CA GLN A 331 13.04 3.47 22.33
C GLN A 331 14.03 2.43 22.89
N PRO A 332 13.99 2.03 24.18
CA PRO A 332 14.92 1.02 24.69
C PRO A 332 14.76 -0.38 24.10
N GLU A 333 13.64 -0.67 23.44
CA GLU A 333 13.29 -2.01 22.96
C GLU A 333 13.96 -2.32 21.62
N SER A 334 14.79 -3.37 21.59
CA SER A 334 15.60 -3.71 20.41
C SER A 334 14.76 -3.99 19.16
N SER A 335 13.64 -4.70 19.34
CA SER A 335 12.69 -4.99 18.25
C SER A 335 12.08 -3.73 17.64
N VAL A 336 11.94 -2.63 18.42
CA VAL A 336 11.48 -1.33 17.91
C VAL A 336 12.62 -0.68 17.13
N GLN A 337 13.83 -0.65 17.68
CA GLN A 337 15.01 -0.09 17.00
C GLN A 337 15.26 -0.74 15.63
N ASP A 338 15.09 -2.06 15.53
CA ASP A 338 15.25 -2.79 14.27
C ASP A 338 14.31 -2.28 13.17
N LEU A 339 13.08 -1.91 13.50
CA LEU A 339 12.10 -1.37 12.54
C LEU A 339 12.50 0.00 11.97
N PHE A 340 13.16 0.83 12.78
CA PHE A 340 13.61 2.18 12.38
C PHE A 340 14.99 2.17 11.70
N SER A 341 15.72 1.06 11.73
CA SER A 341 17.08 0.96 11.18
C SER A 341 17.16 1.07 9.65
N SER A 342 16.05 0.86 8.94
CA SER A 342 16.01 0.89 7.46
C SER A 342 14.66 1.39 6.94
N PRO A 343 14.36 2.70 7.06
CA PRO A 343 13.07 3.30 6.70
C PRO A 343 12.53 2.88 5.33
N THR A 344 13.39 2.93 4.31
CA THR A 344 13.03 2.56 2.93
C THR A 344 12.71 1.08 2.76
N ARG A 345 13.22 0.19 3.62
CA ARG A 345 12.96 -1.26 3.55
C ARG A 345 11.74 -1.68 4.38
N THR A 346 11.51 -1.00 5.50
CA THR A 346 10.42 -1.30 6.42
C THR A 346 9.14 -0.55 6.05
N GLY A 347 9.23 0.49 5.23
CA GLY A 347 8.12 1.39 4.90
C GLY A 347 7.83 2.43 5.99
N ILE A 348 8.70 2.53 7.00
CA ILE A 348 8.57 3.46 8.13
C ILE A 348 9.39 4.71 7.82
N TYR A 349 8.81 5.63 7.06
CA TYR A 349 9.45 6.88 6.61
C TYR A 349 9.43 7.98 7.69
N ALA A 350 9.94 7.65 8.88
CA ALA A 350 10.09 8.59 9.99
C ALA A 350 11.24 8.18 10.91
N THR A 351 11.88 9.15 11.55
CA THR A 351 12.73 8.94 12.74
C THR A 351 12.16 9.68 13.93
N VAL A 352 12.62 9.39 15.15
CA VAL A 352 12.21 10.12 16.35
C VAL A 352 13.46 10.60 17.08
N GLU A 353 13.66 11.91 17.06
CA GLU A 353 14.85 12.58 17.57
C GLU A 353 14.45 13.91 18.23
N ASP A 354 15.17 14.30 19.29
CA ASP A 354 14.95 15.56 20.02
C ASP A 354 13.50 15.83 20.45
N GLY A 355 12.76 14.77 20.79
CA GLY A 355 11.36 14.87 21.22
C GLY A 355 10.38 15.19 20.08
N ALA A 356 10.76 14.95 18.83
CA ALA A 356 9.93 15.14 17.65
C ALA A 356 10.02 13.93 16.71
N VAL A 357 8.95 13.67 15.96
CA VAL A 357 8.94 12.70 14.86
C VAL A 357 9.37 13.43 13.59
N GLN A 358 10.54 13.12 13.05
CA GLN A 358 11.04 13.68 11.79
C GLN A 358 10.41 12.94 10.62
N LEU A 359 9.92 13.68 9.62
CA LEU A 359 9.34 13.10 8.42
C LEU A 359 10.45 12.84 7.41
N LEU A 360 10.51 11.63 6.86
CA LEU A 360 11.42 11.29 5.80
C LEU A 360 10.74 11.39 4.43
N ASP A 361 11.53 11.69 3.40
CA ASP A 361 11.13 11.57 2.01
C ASP A 361 11.26 10.12 1.51
N TYR A 362 11.02 9.92 0.22
CA TYR A 362 11.04 8.59 -0.42
C TYR A 362 12.45 8.02 -0.60
N THR A 363 13.51 8.82 -0.47
CA THR A 363 14.90 8.31 -0.42
C THR A 363 15.29 7.89 0.99
N GLY A 364 14.51 8.27 2.00
CA GLY A 364 14.78 8.01 3.41
C GLY A 364 15.53 9.15 4.09
N ASP A 365 15.67 10.29 3.40
CA ASP A 365 16.34 11.48 3.92
C ASP A 365 15.33 12.39 4.64
N GLU A 366 15.81 13.21 5.56
CA GLU A 366 14.96 14.14 6.29
C GLU A 366 14.37 15.22 5.37
N SER A 367 13.05 15.40 5.45
CA SER A 367 12.35 16.44 4.71
C SER A 367 12.46 17.83 5.33
N GLY A 368 13.03 17.94 6.55
CA GLY A 368 13.01 19.15 7.37
C GLY A 368 11.65 19.45 8.04
N GLN A 369 10.66 18.57 7.88
CA GLN A 369 9.38 18.65 8.57
C GLN A 369 9.35 17.71 9.78
N SER A 370 8.60 18.09 10.81
CA SER A 370 8.43 17.28 12.02
C SER A 370 7.00 17.32 12.58
N GLY A 371 6.71 16.35 13.44
CA GLY A 371 5.46 16.24 14.18
C GLY A 371 5.62 15.62 15.56
N GLN A 372 4.50 15.26 16.17
CA GLN A 372 4.43 14.80 17.56
C GLN A 372 4.12 13.30 17.66
N ALA A 373 3.47 12.70 16.66
CA ALA A 373 3.13 11.28 16.69
C ALA A 373 3.26 10.61 15.32
N LEU A 374 3.56 9.32 15.33
CA LEU A 374 3.69 8.45 14.17
C LEU A 374 2.57 7.41 14.16
N ILE A 375 1.94 7.24 12.98
CA ILE A 375 1.11 6.09 12.64
C ILE A 375 1.73 5.46 11.40
N ALA A 376 2.37 4.30 11.57
CA ALA A 376 3.07 3.60 10.49
C ALA A 376 2.65 2.14 10.41
N ALA A 377 2.89 1.53 9.26
CA ALA A 377 2.64 0.11 9.02
C ALA A 377 3.86 -0.54 8.37
N THR A 378 4.12 -1.78 8.75
CA THR A 378 5.18 -2.61 8.17
C THR A 378 4.73 -4.07 8.11
N GLY A 379 5.57 -4.94 7.55
CA GLY A 379 5.26 -6.35 7.35
C GLY A 379 6.44 -7.11 6.75
N THR A 380 6.24 -8.39 6.47
CA THR A 380 7.29 -9.28 5.95
C THR A 380 7.48 -9.18 4.44
N GLY A 381 6.60 -8.45 3.74
CA GLY A 381 6.67 -8.22 2.29
C GLY A 381 5.37 -8.57 1.56
N ASN A 382 5.51 -8.98 0.31
CA ASN A 382 4.39 -9.16 -0.60
C ASN A 382 3.40 -10.24 -0.13
N GLY A 383 2.12 -9.87 -0.05
CA GLY A 383 1.04 -10.75 0.37
C GLY A 383 1.04 -11.09 1.86
N ASP A 384 1.73 -10.30 2.69
CA ASP A 384 1.69 -10.46 4.15
C ASP A 384 0.24 -10.39 4.66
N THR A 385 -0.09 -11.32 5.54
CA THR A 385 -1.43 -11.46 6.14
C THR A 385 -1.46 -11.03 7.62
N THR A 386 -0.31 -10.61 8.15
CA THR A 386 -0.05 -10.33 9.57
C THR A 386 0.78 -9.05 9.76
N PRO A 387 0.34 -7.90 9.20
CA PRO A 387 1.09 -6.65 9.31
C PRO A 387 1.24 -6.19 10.76
N THR A 388 2.26 -5.36 10.96
CA THR A 388 2.52 -4.64 12.20
C THR A 388 2.28 -3.16 12.02
N TRP A 389 1.48 -2.58 12.89
CA TRP A 389 1.24 -1.14 12.95
C TRP A 389 1.87 -0.54 14.19
N LEU A 390 2.39 0.68 14.06
CA LEU A 390 3.00 1.45 15.13
C LEU A 390 2.16 2.70 15.37
N LEU A 391 1.77 2.94 16.62
CA LEU A 391 1.17 4.19 17.11
C LEU A 391 2.08 4.75 18.18
N ILE A 392 2.96 5.67 17.80
CA ILE A 392 4.01 6.19 18.70
C ILE A 392 3.80 7.68 18.90
N GLY A 393 3.65 8.11 20.15
CA GLY A 393 3.69 9.53 20.52
C GLY A 393 5.03 9.92 21.13
N VAL A 394 5.50 11.15 20.92
CA VAL A 394 6.68 11.65 21.67
C VAL A 394 6.39 11.80 23.16
N ASP A 395 5.10 11.96 23.51
CA ASP A 395 4.55 12.02 24.85
C ASP A 395 3.11 11.43 24.89
N GLU A 396 2.48 11.44 26.08
CA GLU A 396 1.13 10.88 26.25
C GLU A 396 0.06 11.61 25.43
N PRO A 397 0.01 12.98 25.38
CA PRO A 397 -0.92 13.69 24.50
C PRO A 397 -0.77 13.33 23.03
N ALA A 398 0.47 13.18 22.53
CA ALA A 398 0.72 12.78 21.17
C ALA A 398 0.26 11.35 20.87
N LEU A 399 0.48 10.42 21.81
CA LEU A 399 -0.02 9.06 21.70
C LEU A 399 -1.55 9.01 21.67
N ASP A 400 -2.22 9.75 22.56
CA ASP A 400 -3.69 9.87 22.55
C ASP A 400 -4.20 10.41 21.21
N ALA A 401 -3.50 11.38 20.61
CA ALA A 401 -3.84 11.88 19.26
C ALA A 401 -3.69 10.81 18.17
N ALA A 402 -2.67 9.95 18.24
CA ALA A 402 -2.50 8.83 17.32
C ALA A 402 -3.64 7.80 17.46
N VAL A 403 -3.98 7.42 18.70
CA VAL A 403 -5.09 6.50 18.98
C VAL A 403 -6.43 7.10 18.54
N ASN A 404 -6.69 8.36 18.86
CA ASN A 404 -7.91 9.07 18.45
C ASN A 404 -8.05 9.17 16.94
N THR A 405 -6.94 9.23 16.20
CA THR A 405 -6.97 9.22 14.73
C THR A 405 -7.58 7.93 14.20
N LEU A 406 -7.21 6.77 14.75
CA LEU A 406 -7.81 5.48 14.34
C LEU A 406 -9.26 5.35 14.82
N VAL A 407 -9.56 5.79 16.04
CA VAL A 407 -10.88 5.62 16.67
C VAL A 407 -11.94 6.54 16.06
N SER A 408 -11.60 7.80 15.77
CA SER A 408 -12.59 8.85 15.47
C SER A 408 -12.29 9.66 14.22
N SER A 409 -11.14 9.51 13.57
CA SER A 409 -10.74 10.36 12.43
C SER A 409 -10.00 9.56 11.35
N SER A 410 -10.39 8.32 11.14
CA SER A 410 -9.67 7.37 10.28
C SER A 410 -9.58 7.81 8.82
N GLY A 411 -10.49 8.67 8.35
CA GLY A 411 -10.43 9.29 7.02
C GLY A 411 -9.11 10.05 6.77
N LYS A 412 -8.43 10.51 7.82
CA LYS A 412 -7.11 11.15 7.73
C LYS A 412 -6.00 10.21 7.24
N LEU A 413 -6.18 8.90 7.37
CA LEU A 413 -5.19 7.90 6.95
C LEU A 413 -5.29 7.56 5.47
N ARG A 414 -6.44 7.79 4.84
CA ARG A 414 -6.77 7.30 3.50
C ARG A 414 -5.70 7.67 2.48
N GLY A 415 -5.24 6.66 1.73
CA GLY A 415 -4.23 6.83 0.67
C GLY A 415 -2.90 7.38 1.19
N LYS A 416 -2.42 6.90 2.32
CA LYS A 416 -1.10 7.26 2.86
C LYS A 416 -0.34 5.98 3.20
N ILE A 417 0.97 5.98 2.97
CA ILE A 417 1.84 4.87 3.38
C ILE A 417 1.97 4.86 4.90
N GLY A 418 2.43 5.97 5.47
CA GLY A 418 2.38 6.28 6.90
C GLY A 418 1.90 7.71 7.13
N VAL A 419 1.70 8.08 8.39
CA VAL A 419 1.30 9.42 8.79
C VAL A 419 2.13 9.89 9.97
N VAL A 420 2.57 11.14 9.91
CA VAL A 420 3.01 11.89 11.08
C VAL A 420 1.94 12.94 11.44
N LEU A 421 1.55 12.97 12.70
CA LEU A 421 0.64 13.97 13.23
C LEU A 421 1.44 15.21 13.61
N SER A 422 1.13 16.34 12.96
CA SER A 422 1.77 17.63 13.23
C SER A 422 0.70 18.70 13.33
N ASN A 423 0.61 19.38 14.48
CA ASN A 423 -0.35 20.46 14.72
C ASN A 423 -1.83 20.08 14.39
N GLY A 424 -2.22 18.84 14.69
CA GLY A 424 -3.56 18.31 14.42
C GLY A 424 -3.82 17.85 12.97
N ALA A 425 -2.88 18.09 12.05
CA ALA A 425 -2.89 17.56 10.69
C ALA A 425 -2.24 16.18 10.63
N ALA A 426 -2.69 15.35 9.68
CA ALA A 426 -2.09 14.06 9.36
C ALA A 426 -1.29 14.20 8.05
N VAL A 427 0.01 14.40 8.19
CA VAL A 427 0.93 14.57 7.05
C VAL A 427 1.38 13.19 6.60
N GLY A 428 1.26 12.90 5.29
CA GLY A 428 1.67 11.61 4.74
C GLY A 428 3.18 11.49 4.71
N VAL A 429 3.69 10.31 5.06
CA VAL A 429 5.08 9.91 4.83
C VAL A 429 5.11 8.67 3.91
N PRO A 430 6.06 8.55 2.98
CA PRO A 430 7.15 9.51 2.71
C PRO A 430 6.64 10.85 2.19
N VAL A 431 7.39 11.92 2.45
CA VAL A 431 7.11 13.24 1.89
C VAL A 431 7.33 13.17 0.38
N ALA A 432 6.27 13.45 -0.37
CA ALA A 432 6.34 13.50 -1.83
C ALA A 432 7.26 14.64 -2.31
N PRO A 433 7.94 14.47 -3.46
CA PRO A 433 8.79 15.50 -4.05
C PRO A 433 8.04 16.77 -4.48
#